data_AF-A0A925MCS9-F1
#
_entry.id   AF-A0A925MCS9-F1
#
_cell.length_a   1.000
_cell.length_b   1.000
_cell.length_c   1.000
_cell.angle_alpha   90.00
_cell.angle_beta   90.00
_cell.angle_gamma   90.00
#
_symmetry.space_group_name_H-M   'P 1'
#
loop_
_entity.id
_entity.type
_entity.pdbx_description
1 polymer ?
#
loop_
_entity_poly.entity_id
_entity_poly.type
_entity_poly.pdbx_seq_one_letter_code
_entity_poly.pdbx_strand_id
1 'polypeptide(L)'
;PALAPGSRYALTAPTGDALAGEVWHRNRHQVGITVDGFGDGLIVLHDRVPDEGQPTGWSSITITTYGLDDATFTALEARWRAWWTSAFTPKPPGGG
;
A
#
# COMPACT_ATOMS: atom_id res chain seq x y z
N PRO A 1 11.15 -12.79 -9.23
CA PRO A 1 9.85 -13.48 -9.04
C PRO A 1 9.12 -12.85 -7.85
N ALA A 2 7.79 -12.84 -7.85
CA ALA A 2 7.02 -12.35 -6.70
C ALA A 2 7.13 -13.32 -5.50
N LEU A 3 7.21 -12.77 -4.29
CA LEU A 3 7.24 -13.57 -3.05
C LEU A 3 5.89 -14.28 -2.83
N ALA A 4 5.96 -15.53 -2.38
CA ALA A 4 4.78 -16.34 -2.05
C ALA A 4 4.25 -15.99 -0.64
N PRO A 5 2.97 -16.23 -0.34
CA PRO A 5 2.45 -16.16 1.02
C PRO A 5 3.31 -16.98 2.01
N GLY A 6 3.51 -16.46 3.22
CA GLY A 6 4.42 -17.04 4.23
C GLY A 6 5.88 -16.62 4.07
N SER A 7 6.26 -15.94 2.97
CA SER A 7 7.64 -15.50 2.78
C SER A 7 7.94 -14.25 3.59
N ARG A 8 9.09 -14.22 4.26
CA ARG A 8 9.63 -12.99 4.88
C ARG A 8 10.11 -12.03 3.79
N TYR A 9 9.95 -10.74 4.05
CA TYR A 9 10.45 -9.68 3.18
C TYR A 9 11.09 -8.56 4.01
N ALA A 10 11.98 -7.82 3.37
CA ALA A 10 12.53 -6.57 3.85
C ALA A 10 12.80 -5.66 2.65
N LEU A 11 12.28 -4.44 2.67
CA LEU A 11 12.44 -3.46 1.60
C LEU A 11 12.30 -2.03 2.12
N THR A 12 12.76 -1.07 1.32
CA THR A 12 12.44 0.34 1.54
C THR A 12 11.30 0.74 0.61
N ALA A 13 10.20 1.23 1.17
CA ALA A 13 9.06 1.69 0.41
C ALA A 13 9.39 2.99 -0.36
N PRO A 14 8.65 3.33 -1.42
CA PRO A 14 8.78 4.62 -2.10
C PRO A 14 8.57 5.84 -1.20
N THR A 15 7.87 5.68 -0.07
CA THR A 15 7.72 6.69 0.98
C THR A 15 8.99 6.91 1.81
N GLY A 16 10.02 6.07 1.62
CA GLY A 16 11.23 6.03 2.44
C GLY A 16 11.13 5.14 3.68
N ASP A 17 9.94 4.59 3.98
CA ASP A 17 9.76 3.73 5.16
C ASP A 17 10.46 2.37 4.97
N ALA A 18 11.20 1.92 5.99
CA ALA A 18 11.72 0.57 6.03
C ALA A 18 10.59 -0.40 6.41
N LEU A 19 10.23 -1.28 5.49
CA LEU A 19 9.19 -2.29 5.70
C LEU A 19 9.84 -3.66 5.80
N ALA A 20 9.53 -4.38 6.87
CA ALA A 20 9.90 -5.78 7.04
C ALA A 20 8.74 -6.53 7.67
N GLY A 21 8.56 -7.78 7.28
CA GLY A 21 7.47 -8.61 7.76
C GLY A 21 7.29 -9.87 6.92
N GLU A 22 6.04 -10.30 6.78
CA GLU A 22 5.65 -11.48 6.03
C GLU A 22 4.62 -11.14 4.94
N VAL A 23 4.68 -11.83 3.81
CA VAL A 23 3.59 -11.84 2.84
C VAL A 23 2.43 -12.64 3.41
N TRP A 24 1.43 -11.96 3.94
CA TRP A 24 0.25 -12.59 4.52
C TRP A 24 -0.70 -13.14 3.45
N HIS A 25 -0.89 -12.38 2.36
CA HIS A 25 -1.80 -12.76 1.28
C HIS A 25 -1.31 -12.25 -0.07
N ARG A 26 -1.53 -13.03 -1.12
CA ARG A 26 -1.24 -12.59 -2.49
C ARG A 26 -2.17 -13.26 -3.49
N ASN A 27 -2.84 -12.46 -4.29
CA ASN A 27 -3.54 -12.91 -5.49
C ASN A 27 -3.36 -11.87 -6.62
N ARG A 28 -4.06 -12.05 -7.74
CA ARG A 28 -3.94 -11.18 -8.92
C ARG A 28 -4.40 -9.72 -8.71
N HIS A 29 -5.20 -9.45 -7.69
CA HIS A 29 -5.80 -8.12 -7.42
C HIS A 29 -5.44 -7.56 -6.04
N GLN A 30 -4.79 -8.36 -5.19
CA GLN A 30 -4.57 -8.02 -3.80
C GLN A 30 -3.24 -8.54 -3.32
N VAL A 31 -2.53 -7.69 -2.59
CA VAL A 31 -1.36 -8.08 -1.79
C VAL A 31 -1.59 -7.60 -0.37
N GLY A 32 -1.43 -8.51 0.59
CA GLY A 32 -1.42 -8.21 2.02
C GLY A 32 -0.06 -8.56 2.61
N ILE A 33 0.56 -7.61 3.32
CA ILE A 33 1.84 -7.80 4.00
C ILE A 33 1.74 -7.34 5.45
N THR A 34 2.29 -8.12 6.37
CA THR A 34 2.49 -7.63 7.74
C THR A 34 3.70 -6.69 7.77
N VAL A 35 3.72 -5.76 8.73
CA VAL A 35 4.83 -4.84 8.94
C VAL A 35 5.19 -4.86 10.41
N ASP A 36 6.32 -5.49 10.75
CA ASP A 36 6.79 -5.65 12.12
C ASP A 36 6.90 -4.28 12.83
N GLY A 37 7.42 -3.27 12.12
CA GLY A 37 7.61 -1.90 12.62
C GLY A 37 6.32 -1.10 12.85
N PHE A 38 5.16 -1.61 12.44
CA PHE A 38 3.85 -0.96 12.64
C PHE A 38 3.05 -1.60 13.77
N GLY A 39 3.74 -2.24 14.72
CA GLY A 39 3.12 -3.04 15.79
C GLY A 39 2.49 -4.31 15.24
N ASP A 40 3.20 -5.01 14.35
CA ASP A 40 2.67 -6.13 13.55
C ASP A 40 1.42 -5.73 12.73
N GLY A 41 1.41 -4.48 12.26
CA GLY A 41 0.37 -3.92 11.43
C GLY A 41 0.26 -4.59 10.06
N LEU A 42 -0.75 -4.22 9.29
CA LEU A 42 -1.06 -4.80 7.98
C LEU A 42 -1.13 -3.70 6.92
N ILE A 43 -0.44 -3.91 5.80
CA ILE A 43 -0.68 -3.16 4.57
C ILE A 43 -1.42 -4.06 3.58
N VAL A 44 -2.55 -3.58 3.07
CA VAL A 44 -3.30 -4.19 1.98
C VAL A 44 -3.29 -3.26 0.79
N LEU A 45 -2.75 -3.72 -0.33
CA LEU A 45 -2.89 -3.10 -1.63
C LEU A 45 -3.95 -3.85 -2.43
N HIS A 46 -4.96 -3.14 -2.89
CA HIS A 46 -5.90 -3.60 -3.90
C HIS A 46 -5.63 -2.90 -5.22
N ASP A 47 -5.58 -3.69 -6.28
CA ASP A 47 -5.45 -3.19 -7.63
C ASP A 47 -6.47 -3.86 -8.56
N ARG A 48 -7.25 -3.02 -9.22
CA ARG A 48 -8.24 -3.41 -10.21
C ARG A 48 -7.82 -2.82 -11.54
N VAL A 49 -7.34 -3.70 -12.42
CA VAL A 49 -7.04 -3.33 -13.80
C VAL A 49 -8.31 -2.90 -14.54
N PRO A 50 -8.21 -1.97 -15.50
CA PRO A 50 -9.33 -1.61 -16.36
C PRO A 50 -9.95 -2.80 -17.08
N ASP A 51 -11.28 -2.86 -17.14
CA ASP A 51 -12.06 -3.83 -17.90
C ASP A 51 -13.34 -3.18 -18.46
N GLU A 52 -14.17 -3.94 -19.20
CA GLU A 52 -15.42 -3.42 -19.78
C GLU A 52 -16.40 -2.87 -18.73
N GLY A 53 -16.38 -3.40 -17.50
CA GLY A 53 -17.19 -2.93 -16.38
C GLY A 53 -16.53 -1.82 -15.55
N GLN A 54 -15.21 -1.63 -15.68
CA GLN A 54 -14.42 -0.60 -15.02
C GLN A 54 -13.37 0.00 -15.96
N PRO A 55 -13.75 0.97 -16.82
CA PRO A 55 -12.90 1.46 -17.91
C PRO A 55 -11.60 2.16 -17.47
N THR A 56 -11.54 2.65 -16.23
CA THR A 56 -10.37 3.36 -15.70
C THR A 56 -9.52 2.50 -14.77
N GLY A 57 -10.04 1.38 -14.28
CA GLY A 57 -9.46 0.68 -13.14
C GLY A 57 -9.43 1.54 -11.87
N TRP A 58 -8.86 0.99 -10.80
CA TRP A 58 -8.56 1.73 -9.57
C TRP A 58 -7.56 0.96 -8.71
N SER A 59 -6.83 1.69 -7.88
CA SER A 59 -5.98 1.10 -6.84
C SER A 59 -6.35 1.72 -5.50
N SER A 60 -6.26 0.94 -4.42
CA SER A 60 -6.40 1.44 -3.06
C SER A 60 -5.36 0.81 -2.16
N ILE A 61 -4.95 1.55 -1.14
CA ILE A 61 -4.07 1.07 -0.08
C ILE A 61 -4.75 1.28 1.27
N THR A 62 -4.72 0.25 2.11
CA THR A 62 -5.15 0.33 3.50
C THR A 62 -3.97 -0.04 4.38
N ILE A 63 -3.68 0.82 5.35
CA ILE A 63 -2.58 0.65 6.30
C ILE A 63 -3.20 0.61 7.69
N THR A 64 -2.96 -0.49 8.39
CA THR A 64 -3.36 -0.69 9.77
C THR A 64 -2.10 -0.73 10.62
N THR A 65 -2.12 0.01 11.72
CA THR A 65 -1.02 0.07 12.69
C THR A 65 -1.57 -0.19 14.09
N TYR A 66 -0.73 -0.69 14.98
CA TYR A 66 -1.09 -0.92 16.38
C TYR A 66 -0.04 -0.30 17.30
N GLY A 67 -0.49 0.35 18.38
CA GLY A 67 0.39 0.86 19.43
C GLY A 67 1.33 2.01 19.04
N LEU A 68 1.17 2.61 17.86
CA LEU A 68 1.88 3.84 17.49
C LEU A 68 1.32 5.02 18.30
N ASP A 69 2.22 5.91 18.74
CA ASP A 69 1.79 7.20 19.27
C ASP A 69 1.27 8.12 18.15
N ASP A 70 0.50 9.15 18.55
CA ASP A 70 -0.18 10.06 17.62
C ASP A 70 0.80 10.79 16.69
N ALA A 71 1.99 11.16 17.19
CA ALA A 71 2.99 11.88 16.39
C ALA A 71 3.59 10.98 15.31
N THR A 72 3.88 9.74 15.65
CA THR A 72 4.41 8.71 14.75
C THR A 72 3.36 8.33 13.70
N PHE A 73 2.10 8.14 14.13
CA PHE A 73 0.99 7.87 13.22
C PHE A 73 0.77 9.02 12.23
N THR A 74 0.72 10.26 12.73
CA THR A 74 0.53 11.46 11.89
C THR A 74 1.66 11.61 10.87
N ALA A 75 2.91 11.35 11.27
CA ALA A 75 4.05 11.41 10.36
C ALA A 75 4.01 10.31 9.29
N LEU A 76 3.59 9.10 9.67
CA LEU A 76 3.37 8.00 8.73
C LEU A 76 2.27 8.37 7.72
N GLU A 77 1.11 8.80 8.20
CA GLU A 77 -0.01 9.22 7.36
C GLU A 77 0.42 10.31 6.36
N ALA A 78 1.14 11.33 6.81
CA ALA A 78 1.63 12.40 5.94
C ALA A 78 2.55 11.90 4.82
N ARG A 79 3.52 11.03 5.13
CA ARG A 79 4.44 10.46 4.11
C ARG A 79 3.68 9.62 3.07
N TRP A 80 2.79 8.75 3.53
CA TRP A 80 2.02 7.88 2.64
C TRP A 80 1.03 8.67 1.78
N ARG A 81 0.34 9.66 2.33
CA ARG A 81 -0.55 10.54 1.57
C ARG A 81 0.19 11.36 0.52
N ALA A 82 1.34 11.93 0.88
CA ALA A 82 2.15 12.71 -0.07
C ALA A 82 2.63 11.85 -1.23
N TRP A 83 3.15 10.65 -0.94
CA TRP A 83 3.55 9.70 -1.97
C TRP A 83 2.36 9.29 -2.85
N TRP A 84 1.23 8.89 -2.26
CA TRP A 84 0.05 8.45 -3.01
C TRP A 84 -0.46 9.52 -3.96
N THR A 85 -0.51 10.78 -3.49
CA THR A 85 -0.95 11.93 -4.29
C THR A 85 0.00 12.19 -5.47
N SER A 86 1.31 12.04 -5.27
CA SER A 86 2.30 12.16 -6.33
C SER A 86 2.24 11.00 -7.33
N ALA A 87 2.01 9.78 -6.85
CA ALA A 87 2.01 8.57 -7.67
C ALA A 87 0.73 8.44 -8.52
N PHE A 88 -0.40 8.88 -7.99
CA PHE A 88 -1.72 8.82 -8.63
C PHE A 88 -2.26 10.24 -8.85
N THR A 89 -1.65 10.95 -9.80
CA THR A 89 -2.21 12.24 -10.24
C THR A 89 -3.61 12.01 -10.84
N PRO A 90 -4.67 12.66 -10.35
CA PRO A 90 -6.00 12.56 -10.95
C PRO A 90 -5.94 13.00 -12.41
N LYS A 91 -6.55 12.23 -13.33
CA LYS A 91 -6.74 12.67 -14.72
C LYS A 91 -7.45 14.05 -14.68
N PRO A 92 -6.93 15.10 -15.32
CA PRO A 92 -7.63 16.38 -15.41
C PRO A 92 -9.01 16.17 -16.02
N PRO A 93 -10.08 16.79 -15.50
CA PRO A 93 -11.39 16.72 -16.13
C PRO A 93 -11.32 17.42 -17.49
N GLY A 94 -11.51 16.67 -18.59
CA GLY A 94 -11.66 17.25 -19.95
C GLY A 94 -10.78 16.69 -21.08
N GLY A 95 -10.02 15.61 -20.88
CA GLY A 95 -9.26 14.99 -22.00
C GLY A 95 -10.10 13.98 -22.80
N GLY A 96 -10.75 14.46 -23.87
CA GLY A 96 -11.44 13.72 -24.92
C GLY A 96 -11.58 14.59 -26.17
#